data_AF-A0A815LIP5-F1
#
_entry.id   AF-A0A815LIP5-F1
#
_cell.length_a   1.000
_cell.length_b   1.000
_cell.length_c   1.000
_cell.angle_alpha   90.00
_cell.angle_beta   90.00
_cell.angle_gamma   90.00
#
_symmetry.space_group_name_H-M   'P 1'
#
loop_
_entity.id
_entity.type
_entity.pdbx_description
1 polymer ?
#
loop_
_entity_poly.entity_id
_entity_poly.type
_entity_poly.pdbx_seq_one_letter_code
_entity_poly.pdbx_strand_id
1 'polypeptide(L)'
;MIDCFSCSNLVNEAEELINEYEQSHLPSYSMYMSILSAARNQRNPLLAQKMYDRIEPYLKDQEIYATSAKVLLANTYALASDLTTASNIRMKKNQSGLKKLTGLAWTVVNGKVVVKISCTCDRSHPQSNEIYEELERLTNELKQHGYQYDTSWISRLLTKNEKSLYTFSKWVAQVRQCTIIV
;
A
#
# COMPACT_ATOMS: atom_id res chain seq x y z
N MET A 1 2.29 -19.81 -8.43
CA MET A 1 2.69 -20.65 -7.28
C MET A 1 3.33 -19.81 -6.17
N ILE A 2 4.42 -19.08 -6.41
CA ILE A 2 5.04 -18.16 -5.42
C ILE A 2 4.03 -17.18 -4.83
N ASP A 3 3.19 -16.57 -5.67
CA ASP A 3 2.17 -15.62 -5.21
C ASP A 3 1.16 -16.28 -4.24
N CYS A 4 0.75 -17.52 -4.50
CA CYS A 4 -0.15 -18.27 -3.63
C CYS A 4 0.48 -18.55 -2.26
N PHE A 5 1.73 -18.99 -2.24
CA PHE A 5 2.47 -19.22 -0.99
C PHE A 5 2.68 -17.92 -0.22
N SER A 6 3.06 -16.85 -0.92
CA SER A 6 3.21 -15.50 -0.34
C SER A 6 1.91 -14.98 0.27
N CYS A 7 0.78 -15.14 -0.41
CA CYS A 7 -0.54 -14.75 0.08
C CYS A 7 -1.02 -15.62 1.25
N SER A 8 -0.54 -16.86 1.35
CA SER A 8 -0.87 -17.81 2.43
C SER A 8 0.06 -17.70 3.63
N ASN A 9 0.96 -16.69 3.67
CA ASN A 9 2.01 -16.54 4.68
C ASN A 9 2.99 -17.72 4.78
N LEU A 10 3.08 -18.55 3.73
CA LEU A 10 4.04 -19.64 3.57
C LEU A 10 5.30 -19.09 2.89
N VAL A 11 5.99 -18.22 3.61
CA VAL A 11 7.03 -17.37 3.04
C VAL A 11 8.35 -18.10 2.86
N ASN A 12 8.64 -19.09 3.71
CA ASN A 12 9.82 -19.93 3.58
C ASN A 12 9.70 -20.79 2.30
N GLU A 13 8.52 -21.35 2.05
CA GLU A 13 8.21 -22.14 0.87
C GLU A 13 8.27 -21.28 -0.40
N ALA A 14 7.75 -20.04 -0.33
CA ALA A 14 7.88 -19.08 -1.42
C ALA A 14 9.34 -18.73 -1.73
N GLU A 15 10.17 -18.59 -0.69
CA GLU A 15 11.60 -18.30 -0.82
C GLU A 15 12.39 -19.51 -1.36
N GLU A 16 12.11 -20.72 -0.90
CA GLU A 16 12.71 -21.94 -1.45
C GLU A 16 12.39 -22.08 -2.94
N LEU A 17 11.14 -21.85 -3.32
CA LEU A 17 10.71 -21.97 -4.70
C LEU A 17 11.31 -20.90 -5.62
N ILE A 18 11.49 -19.66 -5.13
CA ILE A 18 12.20 -18.65 -5.93
C ILE A 18 13.68 -18.99 -6.06
N ASN A 19 14.32 -19.53 -5.02
CA ASN A 19 15.72 -19.96 -5.07
C ASN A 19 15.93 -21.12 -6.06
N GLU A 20 15.00 -22.07 -6.13
CA GLU A 20 15.04 -23.16 -7.12
C GLU A 20 14.85 -22.60 -8.54
N TYR A 21 13.88 -21.72 -8.72
CA TYR A 21 13.61 -21.10 -10.02
C TYR A 21 14.81 -20.30 -10.54
N GLU A 22 15.46 -19.51 -9.66
CA GLU A 22 16.67 -18.72 -9.95
C GLU A 22 17.83 -19.54 -10.53
N GLN A 23 17.92 -20.84 -10.22
CA GLN A 23 18.99 -21.71 -10.73
C GLN A 23 18.91 -21.96 -12.24
N SER A 24 17.71 -21.86 -12.81
CA SER A 24 17.45 -22.19 -14.22
C SER A 24 16.86 -21.04 -15.02
N HIS A 25 16.22 -20.06 -14.35
CA HIS A 25 15.47 -18.99 -14.99
C HIS A 25 15.57 -17.71 -14.16
N LEU A 26 15.47 -16.54 -14.82
CA LEU A 26 15.38 -15.27 -14.12
C LEU A 26 13.95 -15.06 -13.59
N PRO A 27 13.74 -14.87 -12.27
CA PRO A 27 12.40 -14.59 -11.74
C PRO A 27 11.83 -13.29 -12.28
N SER A 28 10.51 -13.27 -12.47
CA SER A 28 9.82 -12.06 -12.88
C SER A 28 9.76 -11.04 -11.73
N TYR A 29 9.53 -9.78 -12.08
CA TYR A 29 9.27 -8.72 -11.11
C TYR A 29 8.15 -9.07 -10.12
N SER A 30 7.07 -9.67 -10.62
CA SER A 30 5.91 -10.03 -9.79
C SER A 30 6.27 -11.09 -8.74
N MET A 31 7.15 -12.04 -9.04
CA MET A 31 7.57 -13.07 -8.10
C MET A 31 8.26 -12.47 -6.86
N TYR A 32 9.23 -11.59 -7.08
CA TYR A 32 9.89 -10.87 -5.99
C TYR A 32 8.93 -9.96 -5.21
N MET A 33 8.02 -9.28 -5.91
CA MET A 33 7.05 -8.39 -5.27
C MET A 33 6.03 -9.13 -4.40
N SER A 34 5.61 -10.34 -4.78
CA SER A 34 4.75 -11.18 -3.96
C SER A 34 5.45 -11.52 -2.63
N ILE A 35 6.72 -11.93 -2.67
CA ILE A 35 7.49 -12.25 -1.45
C ILE A 35 7.75 -10.99 -0.62
N LEU A 36 8.10 -9.85 -1.24
CA LEU A 36 8.24 -8.55 -0.56
C LEU A 36 6.96 -8.12 0.15
N SER A 37 5.80 -8.34 -0.48
CA SER A 37 4.49 -8.05 0.11
C SER A 37 4.21 -8.95 1.32
N ALA A 38 4.55 -10.24 1.23
CA ALA A 38 4.42 -11.17 2.34
C ALA A 38 5.37 -10.85 3.50
N ALA A 39 6.63 -10.49 3.19
CA ALA A 39 7.62 -10.03 4.17
C ALA A 39 7.13 -8.80 4.95
N ARG A 40 6.47 -7.86 4.27
CA ARG A 40 5.81 -6.71 4.90
C ARG A 40 4.72 -7.15 5.88
N ASN A 41 3.85 -8.08 5.46
CA ASN A 41 2.74 -8.55 6.29
C ASN A 41 3.24 -9.27 7.56
N GLN A 42 4.33 -10.03 7.44
CA GLN A 42 5.00 -10.69 8.55
C GLN A 42 5.95 -9.77 9.35
N ARG A 43 6.11 -8.51 8.93
CA ARG A 43 7.04 -7.54 9.52
C ARG A 43 8.48 -8.06 9.58
N ASN A 44 8.91 -8.77 8.53
CA ASN A 44 10.24 -9.36 8.41
C ASN A 44 11.13 -8.47 7.52
N PRO A 45 11.91 -7.53 8.08
CA PRO A 45 12.76 -6.63 7.30
C PRO A 45 13.94 -7.36 6.64
N LEU A 46 14.43 -8.45 7.24
CA LEU A 46 15.58 -9.20 6.71
C LEU A 46 15.23 -9.84 5.37
N LEU A 47 14.09 -10.51 5.31
CA LEU A 47 13.60 -11.08 4.06
C LEU A 47 13.28 -10.00 3.03
N ALA A 48 12.64 -8.91 3.46
CA ALA A 48 12.33 -7.81 2.55
C ALA A 48 13.59 -7.20 1.93
N GLN A 49 14.65 -6.99 2.72
CA GLN A 49 15.93 -6.50 2.21
C GLN A 49 16.57 -7.50 1.25
N LYS A 50 16.60 -8.79 1.62
CA LYS A 50 17.14 -9.86 0.75
C LYS A 50 16.47 -9.89 -0.62
N MET A 51 15.14 -9.84 -0.67
CA MET A 51 14.40 -9.84 -1.94
C MET A 51 14.58 -8.54 -2.72
N TYR A 52 14.67 -7.41 -2.03
CA TYR A 52 14.93 -6.12 -2.65
C TYR A 52 16.33 -6.07 -3.30
N ASP A 53 17.37 -6.54 -2.61
CA ASP A 53 18.75 -6.55 -3.12
C ASP A 53 18.90 -7.43 -4.36
N ARG A 54 18.12 -8.52 -4.45
CA ARG A 54 18.08 -9.38 -5.65
C ARG A 54 17.45 -8.69 -6.84
N ILE A 55 16.36 -7.95 -6.64
CA ILE A 55 15.63 -7.33 -7.75
C ILE A 55 16.21 -5.97 -8.17
N GLU A 56 16.84 -5.22 -7.26
CA GLU A 56 17.33 -3.86 -7.49
C GLU A 56 18.19 -3.70 -8.76
N PRO A 57 19.14 -4.60 -9.09
CA PRO A 57 19.95 -4.49 -10.31
C PRO A 57 19.13 -4.43 -11.60
N TYR A 58 17.95 -5.05 -11.62
CA TYR A 58 17.06 -5.14 -12.77
C TYR A 58 16.08 -3.95 -12.87
N LEU A 59 16.07 -3.05 -11.89
CA LEU A 59 15.10 -1.95 -11.79
C LEU A 59 15.65 -0.58 -12.23
N LYS A 60 16.91 -0.50 -12.67
CA LYS A 60 17.60 0.78 -12.96
C LYS A 60 16.86 1.65 -13.99
N ASP A 61 16.31 1.03 -15.03
CA ASP A 61 15.60 1.74 -16.11
C ASP A 61 14.06 1.69 -15.94
N GLN A 62 13.59 1.19 -14.81
CA GLN A 62 12.18 0.84 -14.57
C GLN A 62 11.62 1.63 -13.38
N GLU A 63 11.44 2.94 -13.58
CA GLU A 63 11.14 3.91 -12.52
C GLU A 63 9.92 3.53 -11.65
N ILE A 64 8.85 3.06 -12.29
CA ILE A 64 7.59 2.68 -11.64
C ILE A 64 7.78 1.45 -10.74
N TYR A 65 8.49 0.45 -11.24
CA TYR A 65 8.76 -0.80 -10.54
C TYR A 65 9.75 -0.60 -9.39
N ALA A 66 10.81 0.19 -9.61
CA ALA A 66 11.75 0.62 -8.57
C ALA A 66 11.05 1.36 -7.43
N THR A 67 10.13 2.26 -7.77
CA THR A 67 9.36 3.03 -6.80
C THR A 67 8.50 2.13 -5.92
N SER A 68 7.81 1.16 -6.52
CA SER A 68 6.90 0.27 -5.80
C SER A 68 7.66 -0.67 -4.85
N ALA A 69 8.78 -1.23 -5.29
CA ALA A 69 9.65 -2.08 -4.47
C ALA A 69 10.23 -1.30 -3.27
N LYS A 70 10.78 -0.10 -3.49
CA LYS A 70 11.31 0.77 -2.42
C LYS A 70 10.23 1.16 -1.39
N VAL A 71 9.00 1.40 -1.83
CA VAL A 71 7.88 1.71 -0.93
C VAL A 71 7.54 0.52 -0.04
N LEU A 72 7.48 -0.70 -0.60
CA LEU A 72 7.26 -1.90 0.21
C LEU A 72 8.39 -2.14 1.23
N LEU A 73 9.65 -1.97 0.81
CA LEU A 73 10.80 -2.10 1.70
C LEU A 73 10.72 -1.11 2.87
N ALA A 74 10.54 0.19 2.58
CA ALA A 74 10.42 1.22 3.63
C ALA A 74 9.23 0.98 4.56
N ASN A 75 8.12 0.47 4.02
CA ASN A 75 6.95 0.13 4.84
C ASN A 75 7.21 -1.06 5.76
N THR A 76 7.97 -2.06 5.32
CA THR A 76 8.34 -3.21 6.15
C THR A 76 9.20 -2.79 7.34
N TYR A 77 10.25 -1.98 7.09
CA TYR A 77 11.06 -1.41 8.17
C TYR A 77 10.24 -0.58 9.15
N ALA A 78 9.31 0.24 8.65
CA ALA A 78 8.44 1.03 9.52
C ALA A 78 7.50 0.17 10.39
N LEU A 79 6.97 -0.93 9.83
CA LEU A 79 6.14 -1.88 10.59
C LEU A 79 6.95 -2.69 11.61
N ALA A 80 8.24 -2.92 11.34
CA ALA A 80 9.21 -3.52 12.25
C ALA A 80 9.79 -2.51 13.28
N SER A 81 9.19 -1.32 13.40
CA SER A 81 9.61 -0.23 14.29
C SER A 81 10.99 0.38 14.01
N ASP A 82 11.65 0.04 12.91
CA ASP A 82 12.86 0.71 12.43
C ASP A 82 12.51 1.92 11.55
N LEU A 83 12.19 3.01 12.23
CA LEU A 83 11.77 4.26 11.61
C LEU A 83 12.93 5.00 10.94
N THR A 84 14.16 4.79 11.40
CA THR A 84 15.37 5.41 10.86
C THR A 84 15.65 4.87 9.46
N THR A 85 15.69 3.55 9.30
CA THR A 85 15.91 2.92 7.99
C THR A 85 14.78 3.23 7.02
N ALA A 86 13.52 3.17 7.49
CA ALA A 86 12.37 3.54 6.69
C ALA A 86 12.44 4.99 6.17
N SER A 87 12.90 5.93 7.00
CA SER A 87 13.06 7.34 6.63
C SER A 87 14.20 7.53 5.64
N ASN A 88 15.33 6.84 5.83
CA ASN A 88 16.46 6.87 4.90
C ASN A 88 16.09 6.38 3.50
N ILE A 89 15.33 5.28 3.39
CA ILE A 89 14.86 4.75 2.11
C ILE A 89 13.91 5.77 1.43
N ARG A 90 13.01 6.39 2.20
CA ARG A 90 12.09 7.42 1.70
C ARG A 90 12.81 8.71 1.27
N MET A 91 13.88 9.10 1.97
CA MET A 91 14.69 10.27 1.61
C MET A 91 15.49 10.04 0.33
N LYS A 92 16.15 8.88 0.20
CA LYS A 92 16.86 8.50 -1.03
C LYS A 92 15.91 8.55 -2.24
N LYS A 93 14.65 8.15 -2.05
CA LYS A 93 13.60 8.27 -3.09
C LYS A 93 13.33 9.73 -3.50
N ASN A 94 13.19 10.65 -2.55
CA ASN A 94 12.92 12.08 -2.83
C ASN A 94 14.08 12.76 -3.57
N GLN A 95 15.33 12.37 -3.28
CA GLN A 95 16.52 12.90 -3.97
C GLN A 95 16.63 12.37 -5.41
N SER A 96 16.18 11.13 -5.66
CA SER A 96 16.17 10.54 -7.01
C SER A 96 15.05 11.04 -7.94
N GLY A 97 14.27 12.06 -7.55
CA GLY A 97 13.22 12.66 -8.40
C GLY A 97 11.96 11.80 -8.61
N LEU A 98 11.91 10.61 -8.02
CA LEU A 98 10.84 9.61 -8.16
C LEU A 98 9.51 10.12 -7.59
N LYS A 99 8.65 10.69 -8.46
CA LYS A 99 7.32 11.16 -8.07
C LYS A 99 6.40 9.96 -7.88
N LYS A 100 5.64 9.97 -6.77
CA LYS A 100 4.55 9.00 -6.56
C LYS A 100 3.54 9.19 -7.69
N LEU A 101 3.39 8.20 -8.57
CA LEU A 101 2.28 8.18 -9.52
C LEU A 101 0.98 8.29 -8.73
N THR A 102 0.30 9.43 -8.89
CA THR A 102 -1.03 9.63 -8.33
C THR A 102 -1.97 8.71 -9.09
N GLY A 103 -2.71 7.86 -8.38
CA GLY A 103 -3.68 6.98 -9.02
C GLY A 103 -4.71 7.83 -9.76
N LEU A 104 -4.89 7.59 -11.06
CA LEU A 104 -6.01 8.14 -11.80
C LEU A 104 -7.16 7.15 -11.67
N ALA A 105 -8.25 7.59 -11.05
CA ALA A 105 -9.52 6.88 -11.10
C ALA A 105 -10.43 7.65 -12.04
N TRP A 106 -11.31 6.96 -12.73
CA TRP A 106 -12.32 7.58 -13.59
C TRP A 106 -13.63 6.85 -13.35
N THR A 107 -14.72 7.62 -13.33
CA THR A 107 -16.07 7.09 -13.18
C THR A 107 -16.97 7.76 -14.20
N VAL A 108 -18.03 7.08 -14.61
CA VAL A 108 -19.03 7.66 -15.51
C VAL A 108 -20.25 8.02 -14.68
N VAL A 109 -20.65 9.30 -14.72
CA VAL A 109 -21.86 9.78 -14.04
C VAL A 109 -22.76 10.41 -15.11
N ASN A 110 -23.98 9.89 -15.26
CA ASN A 110 -24.95 10.35 -16.25
C ASN A 110 -24.38 10.42 -17.68
N GLY A 111 -23.62 9.39 -18.08
CA GLY A 111 -22.98 9.32 -19.40
C GLY A 111 -21.76 10.22 -19.59
N LYS A 112 -21.32 10.98 -18.58
CA LYS A 112 -20.10 11.80 -18.63
C LYS A 112 -18.97 11.15 -17.85
N VAL A 113 -17.80 11.04 -18.49
CA VAL A 113 -16.57 10.61 -17.84
C VAL A 113 -16.09 11.70 -16.89
N VAL A 114 -15.99 11.36 -15.61
CA VAL A 114 -15.37 12.18 -14.56
C VAL A 114 -14.04 11.53 -14.19
N VAL A 115 -12.94 12.14 -14.63
CA VAL A 115 -11.59 11.72 -14.24
C VAL A 115 -11.27 12.36 -12.89
N LYS A 116 -11.04 11.51 -11.88
CA LYS A 116 -10.58 11.92 -10.56
C LYS A 116 -9.14 11.48 -10.34
N ILE A 117 -8.28 12.46 -10.10
CA ILE A 117 -6.98 12.19 -9.51
C ILE A 117 -7.24 11.74 -8.07
N SER A 118 -6.95 10.48 -7.76
CA SER A 118 -7.14 9.90 -6.43
C SER A 118 -6.11 10.48 -5.46
N CYS A 119 -6.38 11.69 -4.99
CA CYS A 119 -5.68 12.30 -3.88
C CYS A 119 -6.32 11.82 -2.57
N THR A 120 -5.49 11.47 -1.60
CA THR A 120 -5.94 11.30 -0.21
C THR A 120 -6.60 12.61 0.21
N CYS A 121 -7.85 12.57 0.71
CA CYS A 121 -8.69 13.72 1.09
C CYS A 121 -9.34 14.52 -0.06
N ASP A 122 -9.78 13.86 -1.13
CA ASP A 122 -10.57 14.51 -2.19
C ASP A 122 -11.93 15.05 -1.68
N ARG A 123 -12.09 16.39 -1.72
CA ARG A 123 -13.34 17.12 -1.42
C ARG A 123 -14.04 17.69 -2.67
N SER A 124 -13.67 17.26 -3.87
CA SER A 124 -14.23 17.78 -5.14
C SER A 124 -15.72 17.54 -5.36
N HIS A 125 -16.41 16.80 -4.48
CA HIS A 125 -17.84 16.55 -4.62
C HIS A 125 -18.64 17.71 -4.02
N PRO A 126 -19.70 18.20 -4.69
CA PRO A 126 -20.55 19.28 -4.18
C PRO A 126 -21.12 18.96 -2.79
N GLN A 127 -21.59 17.73 -2.60
CA GLN A 127 -22.12 17.26 -1.32
C GLN A 127 -21.05 16.62 -0.42
N SER A 128 -19.79 17.05 -0.54
CA SER A 128 -18.71 16.42 0.24
C SER A 128 -18.93 16.60 1.73
N ASN A 129 -19.44 17.75 2.18
CA ASN A 129 -19.65 18.04 3.59
C ASN A 129 -20.69 17.08 4.21
N GLU A 130 -21.85 16.90 3.57
CA GLU A 130 -22.91 16.02 4.03
C GLU A 130 -22.47 14.56 4.08
N ILE A 131 -21.68 14.12 3.09
CA ILE A 131 -21.10 12.77 3.07
C ILE A 131 -20.16 12.58 4.27
N TYR A 132 -19.30 13.55 4.57
CA TYR A 132 -18.36 13.44 5.70
C TYR A 132 -19.08 13.53 7.05
N GLU A 133 -20.15 14.33 7.16
CA GLU A 133 -21.00 14.42 8.36
C GLU A 133 -21.71 13.09 8.66
N GLU A 134 -22.35 12.46 7.66
CA GLU A 134 -22.96 11.14 7.85
C GLU A 134 -21.93 10.06 8.17
N LEU A 135 -20.75 10.12 7.56
CA LEU A 135 -19.70 9.15 7.85
C LEU A 135 -19.16 9.31 9.28
N GLU A 136 -19.06 10.55 9.78
CA GLU A 136 -18.71 10.84 11.16
C GLU A 136 -19.77 10.31 12.13
N ARG A 137 -21.05 10.53 11.84
CA ARG A 137 -22.17 9.97 12.61
C ARG A 137 -22.08 8.44 12.70
N LEU A 138 -21.96 7.75 11.56
CA LEU A 138 -21.85 6.28 11.51
C LEU A 138 -20.61 5.77 12.24
N THR A 139 -19.48 6.47 12.11
CA THR A 139 -18.24 6.10 12.81
C THR A 139 -18.38 6.22 14.32
N ASN A 140 -19.05 7.25 14.80
CA ASN A 140 -19.29 7.43 16.23
C ASN A 140 -20.23 6.35 16.77
N GLU A 141 -21.26 5.99 16.01
CA GLU A 141 -22.17 4.87 16.34
C GLU A 141 -21.43 3.52 16.39
N LEU A 142 -20.58 3.24 15.40
CA LEU A 142 -19.73 2.03 15.40
C LEU A 142 -18.80 1.97 16.62
N LYS A 143 -18.16 3.10 16.96
CA LYS A 143 -17.29 3.17 18.15
C LYS A 143 -18.05 2.92 19.46
N GLN A 144 -19.29 3.42 19.58
CA GLN A 144 -20.15 3.15 20.74
C GLN A 144 -20.46 1.65 20.89
N HIS A 145 -20.54 0.93 19.77
CA HIS A 145 -20.69 -0.54 19.75
C HIS A 145 -19.35 -1.29 19.86
N GLY A 146 -18.26 -0.60 20.21
CA GLY A 146 -16.95 -1.22 20.44
C GLY A 146 -16.09 -1.42 19.20
N TYR A 147 -16.50 -0.89 18.03
CA TYR A 147 -15.67 -0.96 16.82
C TYR A 147 -14.36 -0.17 17.01
N GLN A 148 -13.24 -0.86 16.80
CA GLN A 148 -11.91 -0.25 16.81
C GLN A 148 -11.29 -0.36 15.42
N TYR A 149 -10.71 0.75 14.95
CA TYR A 149 -9.96 0.74 13.71
C TYR A 149 -8.74 -0.16 13.84
N ASP A 150 -8.65 -1.21 13.01
CA ASP A 150 -7.38 -1.90 12.83
C ASP A 150 -6.43 -0.96 12.06
N THR A 151 -5.45 -0.45 12.78
CA THR A 151 -4.41 0.46 12.26
C THR A 151 -3.05 -0.23 12.19
N SER A 152 -2.99 -1.54 12.44
CA SER A 152 -1.76 -2.34 12.51
C SER A 152 -1.01 -2.39 11.17
N TRP A 153 -1.71 -2.22 10.06
CA TRP A 153 -1.16 -2.18 8.70
C TRP A 153 -0.64 -0.81 8.26
N ILE A 154 -0.92 0.27 9.02
CA ILE A 154 -0.50 1.63 8.65
C ILE A 154 0.97 1.83 9.03
N SER A 155 1.84 1.73 8.02
CA SER A 155 3.29 1.90 8.07
C SER A 155 3.76 3.38 8.09
N ARG A 156 2.83 4.33 8.09
CA ARG A 156 3.13 5.76 8.18
C ARG A 156 3.15 6.16 9.66
N LEU A 157 4.16 6.94 10.06
CA LEU A 157 4.19 7.65 11.34
C LEU A 157 3.04 8.65 11.32
N LEU A 158 1.93 8.21 11.89
CA LEU A 158 0.73 8.96 12.14
C LEU A 158 0.40 8.69 13.60
N THR A 159 0.04 9.73 14.35
CA THR A 159 -0.56 9.59 15.68
C THR A 159 -1.78 8.68 15.61
N LYS A 160 -2.22 8.09 16.73
CA LYS A 160 -3.44 7.23 16.75
C LYS A 160 -4.66 7.95 16.14
N ASN A 161 -4.77 9.25 16.38
CA ASN A 161 -5.82 10.10 15.80
C ASN A 161 -5.65 10.26 14.28
N GLU A 162 -4.42 10.53 13.81
CA GLU A 162 -4.14 10.62 12.37
C GLU A 162 -4.30 9.27 11.64
N LYS A 163 -3.98 8.14 12.28
CA LYS A 163 -4.25 6.79 11.73
C LYS A 163 -5.74 6.53 11.60
N SER A 164 -6.52 6.94 12.60
CA SER A 164 -7.98 6.83 12.57
C SER A 164 -8.57 7.70 11.44
N LEU A 165 -8.11 8.95 11.31
CA LEU A 165 -8.51 9.85 10.21
C LEU A 165 -8.06 9.33 8.84
N TYR A 166 -6.86 8.75 8.74
CA TYR A 166 -6.38 8.12 7.51
C TYR A 166 -7.24 6.93 7.11
N THR A 167 -7.56 6.05 8.07
CA THR A 167 -8.44 4.89 7.85
C THR A 167 -9.83 5.34 7.42
N PHE A 168 -10.38 6.34 8.11
CA PHE A 168 -11.65 6.97 7.78
C PHE A 168 -11.64 7.55 6.36
N SER A 169 -10.61 8.31 5.97
CA SER A 169 -10.47 8.87 4.62
C SER A 169 -10.38 7.80 3.52
N LYS A 170 -9.72 6.67 3.81
CA LYS A 170 -9.65 5.51 2.92
C LYS A 170 -11.00 4.81 2.81
N TRP A 171 -11.73 4.70 3.92
CA TRP A 171 -13.06 4.10 3.95
C TRP A 171 -14.04 4.93 3.11
N VAL A 172 -14.02 6.26 3.21
CA VAL A 172 -14.79 7.17 2.32
C VAL A 172 -14.47 6.93 0.85
N ALA A 173 -13.18 6.79 0.52
CA ALA A 173 -12.76 6.54 -0.86
C ALA A 173 -13.26 5.18 -1.39
N GLN A 174 -13.29 4.15 -0.53
CA GLN A 174 -13.79 2.81 -0.86
C GLN A 174 -15.32 2.79 -1.01
N VAL A 175 -16.05 3.42 -0.09
CA VAL A 175 -17.53 3.52 -0.13
C VAL A 175 -17.97 4.21 -1.42
N ARG A 176 -17.26 5.27 -1.86
CA ARG A 176 -17.53 5.92 -3.16
C ARG A 176 -17.37 5.02 -4.38
N GLN A 177 -16.50 4.01 -4.34
CA GLN A 177 -16.40 3.03 -5.43
C GLN A 177 -17.60 2.07 -5.44
N CYS A 178 -18.23 1.83 -4.28
CA CYS A 178 -19.37 0.93 -4.15
C CYS A 178 -20.73 1.63 -4.36
N THR A 179 -20.87 2.93 -4.07
CA THR A 179 -22.15 3.65 -4.16
C THR A 179 -22.52 4.10 -5.59
N ILE A 180 -21.67 3.89 -6.60
CA ILE A 180 -21.93 4.29 -8.00
C ILE A 180 -22.33 3.08 -8.90
N ILE A 181 -22.69 1.94 -8.31
CA ILE A 181 -23.23 0.75 -9.03
C ILE A 181 -24.73 0.55 -8.76
N VAL A 182 -25.49 1.62 -8.49
CA VAL A 182 -26.97 1.58 -8.53
C VAL A 182 -27.47 2.69 -9.44
#